data_AF-A0A0F2PU28-F1
#
_entry.id   AF-A0A0F2PU28-F1
#
_cell.length_a   1.000
_cell.length_b   1.000
_cell.length_c   1.000
_cell.angle_alpha   90.00
_cell.angle_beta   90.00
_cell.angle_gamma   90.00
#
_symmetry.space_group_name_H-M   'P 1'
#
loop_
_entity.id
_entity.type
_entity.pdbx_description
1 polymer ?
#
loop_
_entity_poly.entity_id
_entity_poly.type
_entity_poly.pdbx_seq_one_letter_code
_entity_poly.pdbx_strand_id
1 'polypeptide(L)'
;MTKTERLALVKECRVSGITAKAWCKAKGIQYRQYVAWATKLNREENQIQPQQWADVTLAKEESSTDEIRLSCGNGCNSVAQPPFVVLFM
;
A
#
# COMPACT_ATOMS: atom_id res chain seq x y z
N MET A 1 -23.53 -9.38 -4.75
CA MET A 1 -22.17 -9.66 -5.23
C MET A 1 -21.39 -10.46 -4.21
N THR A 2 -21.05 -11.70 -4.54
CA THR A 2 -20.37 -12.69 -3.69
C THR A 2 -18.86 -12.41 -3.58
N LYS A 3 -18.15 -13.09 -2.67
CA LYS A 3 -16.69 -12.92 -2.50
C LYS A 3 -15.91 -13.36 -3.76
N THR A 4 -16.33 -14.46 -4.38
CA THR A 4 -15.70 -15.01 -5.59
C THR A 4 -15.82 -14.07 -6.79
N GLU A 5 -16.99 -13.47 -6.99
CA GLU A 5 -17.21 -12.45 -8.03
C GLU A 5 -16.30 -11.23 -7.84
N ARG A 6 -16.16 -10.75 -6.60
CA ARG A 6 -15.30 -9.60 -6.27
C ARG A 6 -13.84 -9.90 -6.57
N LEU A 7 -13.41 -11.12 -6.27
CA LEU A 7 -12.05 -11.58 -6.54
C LEU A 7 -11.78 -11.68 -8.04
N ALA A 8 -12.74 -12.16 -8.83
CA ALA A 8 -12.64 -12.18 -10.30
C ALA A 8 -12.48 -10.76 -10.88
N LEU A 9 -13.29 -9.81 -10.41
CA LEU A 9 -13.19 -8.41 -10.85
C LEU A 9 -11.86 -7.76 -10.48
N VAL A 10 -11.34 -7.99 -9.28
CA VAL A 10 -10.03 -7.45 -8.86
C VAL A 10 -8.91 -8.06 -9.71
N LYS A 11 -8.98 -9.35 -10.04
CA LYS A 11 -8.01 -9.99 -10.95
C LYS A 11 -8.09 -9.41 -12.36
N GLU A 12 -9.29 -9.23 -12.89
CA GLU A 12 -9.48 -8.62 -14.21
C GLU A 12 -8.91 -7.19 -14.26
N CYS A 13 -9.18 -6.39 -13.21
CA CYS A 13 -8.62 -5.04 -13.09
C CYS A 13 -7.08 -5.06 -13.07
N ARG A 14 -6.45 -6.00 -12.34
CA ARG A 14 -4.98 -6.15 -12.32
C ARG A 14 -4.40 -6.52 -13.68
N VAL A 15 -5.05 -7.44 -14.40
CA VAL A 15 -4.62 -7.88 -15.74
C VAL A 15 -4.83 -6.79 -16.80
N SER A 16 -5.82 -5.91 -16.60
CA SER A 16 -6.15 -4.87 -17.59
C SER A 16 -5.05 -3.84 -17.84
N GLY A 17 -4.06 -3.72 -16.94
CA GLY A 17 -2.93 -2.79 -17.10
C GLY A 17 -3.30 -1.31 -17.05
N ILE A 18 -4.57 -0.97 -16.82
CA ILE A 18 -5.05 0.41 -16.69
C ILE A 18 -5.30 0.77 -15.22
N THR A 19 -5.44 2.06 -14.92
CA THR A 19 -5.75 2.50 -13.56
C THR A 19 -7.11 1.97 -13.10
N ALA A 20 -7.20 1.56 -11.83
CA ALA A 20 -8.45 1.05 -11.26
C ALA A 20 -9.63 2.04 -11.38
N LYS A 21 -9.36 3.35 -11.36
CA LYS A 21 -10.39 4.38 -11.55
C LYS A 21 -10.95 4.38 -12.97
N ALA A 22 -10.08 4.25 -13.99
CA ALA A 22 -10.50 4.13 -15.39
C ALA A 22 -11.24 2.81 -15.65
N TRP A 23 -10.73 1.71 -15.08
CA TRP A 23 -11.37 0.40 -15.18
C TRP A 23 -12.77 0.40 -14.55
N CYS A 24 -12.91 0.96 -13.34
CA CYS A 24 -14.21 1.10 -12.67
C CYS A 24 -15.19 1.92 -13.49
N LYS A 25 -14.73 3.03 -14.11
CA LYS A 25 -15.55 3.86 -14.99
C LYS A 25 -16.04 3.07 -16.21
N ALA A 26 -15.17 2.28 -16.84
CA ALA A 26 -15.53 1.45 -17.99
C ALA A 26 -16.52 0.34 -17.62
N LYS A 27 -16.42 -0.23 -16.41
CA LYS A 27 -17.31 -1.29 -15.91
C LYS A 27 -18.60 -0.79 -15.26
N GLY A 28 -18.78 0.53 -15.12
CA GLY A 28 -19.94 1.11 -14.42
C GLY A 28 -19.95 0.85 -12.92
N ILE A 29 -18.79 0.62 -12.31
CA ILE A 29 -18.65 0.33 -10.88
C ILE A 29 -18.19 1.58 -10.14
N GLN A 30 -18.75 1.82 -8.96
CA GLN A 30 -18.25 2.89 -8.10
C GLN A 30 -16.84 2.58 -7.59
N TYR A 31 -15.89 3.47 -7.87
CA TYR A 31 -14.48 3.29 -7.48
C TYR A 31 -14.30 3.02 -5.98
N ARG A 32 -15.03 3.75 -5.11
CA ARG A 32 -14.96 3.54 -3.65
C ARG A 32 -15.37 2.13 -3.23
N GLN A 33 -16.38 1.58 -3.90
CA GLN A 33 -16.88 0.23 -3.63
C GLN A 33 -15.86 -0.82 -4.06
N TYR A 34 -15.25 -0.63 -5.24
CA TYR A 34 -14.13 -1.46 -5.71
C TYR A 34 -12.95 -1.45 -4.74
N VAL A 35 -12.52 -0.27 -4.28
CA VAL A 35 -11.40 -0.14 -3.35
C VAL A 35 -11.69 -0.88 -2.04
N ALA A 36 -12.90 -0.74 -1.48
CA ALA A 36 -13.27 -1.45 -0.27
C ALA A 36 -13.16 -2.97 -0.42
N TRP A 37 -13.53 -3.53 -1.58
CA TRP A 37 -13.36 -4.96 -1.87
C TRP A 37 -11.90 -5.35 -2.02
N ALA A 38 -11.12 -4.58 -2.78
CA ALA A 38 -9.70 -4.83 -3.01
C ALA A 38 -8.92 -4.81 -1.69
N THR A 39 -9.17 -3.83 -0.81
CA THR A 39 -8.55 -3.74 0.51
C THR A 39 -8.93 -4.92 1.40
N LYS A 40 -10.21 -5.33 1.41
CA LYS A 40 -10.65 -6.48 2.21
C LYS A 40 -9.98 -7.78 1.74
N LEU A 41 -9.91 -8.00 0.42
CA LEU A 41 -9.26 -9.18 -0.15
C LEU A 41 -7.75 -9.21 0.16
N ASN A 42 -7.05 -8.08 0.03
CA ASN A 42 -5.63 -7.99 0.39
C ASN A 42 -5.39 -8.25 1.88
N ARG A 43 -6.27 -7.78 2.76
CA ARG A 43 -6.17 -8.03 4.20
C ARG A 43 -6.37 -9.51 4.53
N GLU A 44 -7.33 -10.16 3.89
CA GLU A 44 -7.57 -11.60 4.05
C GLU A 44 -6.40 -12.43 3.50
N GLU A 45 -5.78 -12.02 2.40
CA GLU A 45 -4.58 -12.66 1.84
C GLU A 45 -3.36 -12.51 2.76
N ASN A 46 -3.16 -11.31 3.34
CA ASN A 46 -2.07 -11.04 4.27
C ASN A 46 -2.25 -11.66 5.66
N GLN A 47 -3.48 -12.03 6.05
CA GLN A 47 -3.72 -12.77 7.30
C GLN A 47 -3.28 -14.24 7.22
N ILE A 48 -3.20 -14.78 6.01
CA ILE A 48 -2.80 -16.17 5.78
C ILE A 48 -1.27 -16.29 5.80
N GLN A 49 -0.54 -15.22 5.44
CA GLN A 49 0.92 -15.19 5.51
C GLN A 49 1.38 -14.77 6.91
N PRO A 50 2.27 -15.52 7.57
CA PRO A 50 2.91 -15.05 8.79
C PRO A 50 3.63 -13.74 8.48
N GLN A 51 3.35 -12.67 9.22
CA GLN A 51 4.09 -11.43 9.04
C GLN A 51 5.56 -11.67 9.41
N GLN A 52 6.45 -11.59 8.43
CA GLN A 52 7.89 -11.59 8.66
C GLN A 52 8.32 -10.19 9.09
N TRP A 53 8.71 -10.07 10.35
CA TRP A 53 9.41 -8.89 10.86
C TRP A 53 10.83 -8.93 10.31
N ALA A 54 11.30 -7.81 9.76
CA ALA A 54 12.72 -7.67 9.42
C ALA A 54 13.49 -7.38 10.71
N ASP A 55 14.54 -8.16 10.99
CA ASP A 55 15.47 -7.86 12.07
C ASP A 55 16.26 -6.59 11.71
N VAL A 56 15.89 -5.47 12.33
CA VAL A 56 16.63 -4.22 12.18
C VAL A 56 17.82 -4.30 13.12
N THR A 57 19.00 -4.62 12.58
CA THR A 57 20.25 -4.45 13.32
C THR A 57 20.55 -2.96 13.40
N LEU A 58 20.18 -2.31 14.51
CA LEU A 58 20.69 -0.99 14.83
C LEU A 58 22.20 -1.13 15.07
N ALA A 59 23.00 -0.64 14.13
CA ALA A 59 24.41 -0.43 14.39
C ALA A 59 24.50 0.50 15.60
N LYS A 60 25.03 -0.02 16.70
CA LYS A 60 25.28 0.72 17.94
C LYS A 60 26.37 1.74 17.65
N GLU A 61 26.01 2.90 17.13
CA GLU A 61 26.86 4.08 17.25
C GLU A 61 26.80 4.52 18.71
N GLU A 62 27.98 4.62 19.30
CA GLU A 62 28.16 5.01 20.69
C GLU A 62 27.47 6.35 20.93
N SER A 63 26.63 6.38 21.96
CA SER A 63 25.90 7.55 22.40
C SER A 63 26.88 8.66 22.75
N SER A 64 27.08 9.63 21.85
CA SER A 64 27.44 10.97 22.29
C SER A 64 26.16 11.63 22.81
N THR A 65 26.26 12.18 24.01
CA THR A 65 25.20 12.90 24.72
C THR A 65 24.97 14.25 24.06
N ASP A 66 24.60 14.26 22.78
CA ASP A 66 24.24 15.48 22.07
C ASP A 66 22.72 15.59 22.04
N GLU A 67 22.24 16.48 22.91
CA GLU A 67 20.86 16.93 23.08
C GLU A 67 20.16 17.08 21.71
N ILE A 68 19.27 16.14 21.38
CA ILE A 68 18.45 16.24 20.16
C ILE A 68 17.43 17.36 20.38
N ARG A 69 17.82 18.58 20.02
CA ARG A 69 16.91 19.72 19.93
C ARG A 69 16.07 19.60 18.67
N LEU A 70 14.87 19.04 18.82
CA LEU A 70 13.84 19.10 17.78
C LEU A 70 13.28 20.53 17.71
N SER A 71 13.93 21.40 16.94
CA SER A 71 13.32 22.66 16.48
C SER A 71 12.41 22.36 15.30
N CYS A 72 11.12 22.18 15.54
CA CYS A 72 10.12 22.09 14.47
C CYS A 72 9.88 23.48 13.85
N GLY A 73 10.80 23.88 12.97
CA GLY A 73 10.69 25.04 12.11
C GLY A 73 9.77 24.74 10.91
N ASN A 74 8.84 25.65 10.69
CA ASN A 74 7.81 25.64 9.66
C ASN A 74 8.32 25.24 8.25
N GLY A 75 7.75 24.18 7.67
CA GLY A 75 7.66 23.96 6.21
C GLY A 75 8.76 23.15 5.52
N CYS A 76 8.59 21.82 5.44
CA CYS A 76 9.19 20.98 4.41
C CYS A 76 8.13 20.02 3.83
N ASN A 77 7.28 20.52 2.93
CA ASN A 77 6.57 19.66 1.99
C ASN A 77 7.57 19.22 0.92
N SER A 78 8.22 18.09 1.13
CA SER A 78 8.88 17.34 0.07
C SER A 78 8.85 15.86 0.45
N VAL A 79 7.67 15.25 0.32
CA VAL A 79 7.60 13.81 0.08
C VAL A 79 7.98 13.64 -1.38
N ALA A 80 9.27 13.41 -1.63
CA ALA A 80 9.69 12.75 -2.85
C ALA A 80 9.01 11.38 -2.85
N GLN A 81 8.04 11.21 -3.75
CA GLN A 81 7.50 9.89 -4.06
C GLN A 81 8.66 9.00 -4.51
N PRO A 82 8.94 7.87 -3.85
CA PRO A 82 9.53 6.77 -4.60
C PRO A 82 8.45 6.27 -5.57
N PRO A 83 8.76 6.03 -6.85
CA PRO A 83 7.90 5.26 -7.73
C PRO A 83 7.93 3.81 -7.25
N PHE A 84 7.17 3.49 -6.20
CA PHE A 84 6.95 2.11 -5.80
C PHE A 84 5.93 1.51 -6.77
N VAL A 85 6.42 1.20 -7.97
CA VAL A 85 5.85 0.13 -8.78
C VAL A 85 6.10 -1.14 -7.97
N VAL A 86 5.12 -1.50 -7.14
CA VAL A 86 5.07 -2.82 -6.53
C VAL A 86 4.79 -3.81 -7.67
N LEU A 87 5.85 -4.23 -8.34
CA LEU A 87 5.89 -5.36 -9.27
C LEU A 87 6.12 -6.61 -8.41
N PHE A 88 5.07 -7.38 -8.09
CA PHE A 88 5.24 -8.73 -7.53
C PHE A 88 5.12 -9.73 -8.67
N MET A 89 6.25 -10.40 -8.96
CA MET A 89 6.34 -11.66 -9.71
C MET A 89 5.75 -12.82 -8.89
#